data_AF-A0ABD5CR23-F1
#
_entry.id   AF-A0ABD5CR23-F1
#
_cell.length_a   1.000
_cell.length_b   1.000
_cell.length_c   1.000
_cell.angle_alpha   90.00
_cell.angle_beta   90.00
_cell.angle_gamma   90.00
#
_symmetry.space_group_name_H-M   'P 1'
#
loop_
_entity.id
_entity.type
_entity.pdbx_description
1 polymer ?
#
loop_
_entity_poly.entity_id
_entity_poly.type
_entity_poly.pdbx_seq_one_letter_code
_entity_poly.pdbx_strand_id
1 'polypeptide(L)'
;MYVLYDYRCVIACSRLPYGFRREFRRLARGRVTSTYDWRTRAKDAVPAETQCRRVAEVLMGFEALRASGYALQTPWNFRSKHLQVLINRWSTQRLTSDEAAERLQHWCEFFRWIRKPQLIVLMNAPLTAAASRVGGKPVQYSDASVYSRPDIPVLTSEKAMDALTEHRGNLRKAARALGTTTHAVCEALNEGRPTAEQFPPGLTILT
;
A
#
# COMPACT_ATOMS: atom_id res chain seq x y z
N MET A 1 -5.31 -21.75 -5.79
CA MET A 1 -4.52 -20.73 -6.48
C MET A 1 -3.62 -20.09 -5.44
N TYR A 2 -2.29 -20.31 -5.53
CA TYR A 2 -1.34 -19.69 -4.61
C TYR A 2 -1.20 -18.19 -4.95
N VAL A 3 -1.22 -17.36 -3.91
CA VAL A 3 -1.23 -15.91 -4.03
C VAL A 3 -0.11 -15.36 -3.16
N LEU A 4 0.87 -14.71 -3.79
CA LEU A 4 1.96 -14.06 -3.09
C LEU A 4 1.71 -12.56 -2.96
N TYR A 5 1.68 -12.09 -1.72
CA TYR A 5 1.59 -10.67 -1.38
C TYR A 5 2.98 -10.04 -1.34
N ASP A 6 3.28 -9.15 -2.30
CA ASP A 6 4.48 -8.31 -2.26
C ASP A 6 4.12 -6.83 -2.43
N TYR A 7 4.35 -6.03 -1.38
CA TYR A 7 4.09 -4.59 -1.40
C TYR A 7 4.89 -3.85 -2.49
N ARG A 8 6.00 -4.43 -2.97
CA ARG A 8 6.81 -3.85 -4.05
C ARG A 8 6.08 -3.90 -5.39
N CYS A 9 5.29 -4.95 -5.63
CA CYS A 9 4.37 -5.06 -6.76
C CYS A 9 3.30 -3.98 -6.67
N VAL A 10 2.70 -3.79 -5.50
CA VAL A 10 1.69 -2.73 -5.26
C VAL A 10 2.24 -1.35 -5.63
N ILE A 11 3.47 -1.04 -5.20
CA ILE A 11 4.14 0.21 -5.57
C ILE A 11 4.35 0.29 -7.09
N ALA A 12 4.77 -0.80 -7.72
CA ALA A 12 5.01 -0.85 -9.16
C ALA A 12 3.73 -0.64 -9.98
N CYS A 13 2.59 -1.19 -9.53
CA CYS A 13 1.30 -1.07 -10.22
C CYS A 13 0.61 0.28 -10.02
N SER A 14 1.07 1.13 -9.08
CA SER A 14 0.50 2.47 -8.91
C SER A 14 0.71 3.37 -10.14
N ARG A 15 -0.22 4.29 -10.36
CA ARG A 15 -0.24 5.28 -11.46
C ARG A 15 0.69 6.48 -11.19
N LEU A 16 1.42 6.45 -10.08
CA LEU A 16 2.32 7.52 -9.68
C LEU A 16 3.59 7.54 -10.55
N PRO A 17 4.21 8.72 -10.76
CA PRO A 17 5.45 8.84 -11.52
C PRO A 17 6.54 7.92 -10.98
N TYR A 18 7.41 7.41 -11.87
CA TYR A 18 8.49 6.51 -11.49
C TYR A 18 9.38 7.07 -10.36
N GLY A 19 9.72 8.35 -10.42
CA GLY A 19 10.49 9.03 -9.38
C GLY A 19 9.82 8.94 -8.00
N PHE A 20 8.51 9.19 -7.94
CA PHE A 20 7.74 9.06 -6.70
C PHE A 20 7.72 7.61 -6.20
N ARG A 21 7.41 6.64 -7.07
CA ARG A 21 7.39 5.21 -6.74
C ARG A 21 8.73 4.74 -6.16
N ARG A 22 9.84 5.22 -6.72
CA ARG A 22 11.19 4.91 -6.23
C ARG A 22 11.42 5.44 -4.82
N GLU A 23 11.07 6.70 -4.54
CA GLU A 23 11.22 7.28 -3.21
C GLU A 23 10.27 6.62 -2.19
N PHE A 24 9.04 6.31 -2.59
CA PHE A 24 8.10 5.57 -1.74
C PHE A 24 8.62 4.16 -1.41
N ARG A 25 9.22 3.46 -2.37
CA ARG A 25 9.85 2.14 -2.14
C ARG A 25 10.99 2.22 -1.12
N ARG A 26 11.82 3.26 -1.19
CA ARG A 26 12.88 3.51 -0.20
C ARG A 26 12.30 3.80 1.20
N LEU A 27 11.18 4.52 1.25
CA LEU A 27 10.47 4.80 2.50
C LEU A 27 9.87 3.52 3.11
N ALA A 28 9.19 2.70 2.32
CA ALA A 28 8.53 1.48 2.79
C ALA A 28 9.52 0.40 3.24
N ARG A 29 10.71 0.34 2.64
CA ARG A 29 11.74 -0.67 2.93
C ARG A 29 12.04 -0.73 4.44
N GLY A 30 11.77 -1.90 5.04
CA GLY A 30 12.02 -2.17 6.46
C GLY A 30 11.03 -1.54 7.44
N ARG A 31 10.19 -0.59 7.00
CA ARG A 31 9.15 0.06 7.82
C ARG A 31 7.79 -0.62 7.68
N VAL A 32 7.47 -1.13 6.48
CA VAL A 32 6.19 -1.78 6.24
C VAL A 32 6.08 -3.14 6.94
N THR A 33 7.21 -3.83 7.14
CA THR A 33 7.27 -5.21 7.64
C THR A 33 7.05 -5.36 9.14
N SER A 34 7.08 -4.25 9.88
CA SER A 34 6.93 -4.29 11.34
C SER A 34 6.25 -3.03 11.85
N THR A 35 5.38 -3.19 12.85
CA THR A 35 4.89 -2.07 13.66
C THR A 35 5.69 -1.96 14.93
N TYR A 36 5.84 -0.74 15.44
CA TYR A 36 6.50 -0.48 16.72
C TYR A 36 5.50 0.13 17.69
N ASP A 37 5.23 -0.57 18.78
CA ASP A 37 4.48 -0.02 19.90
C ASP A 37 5.45 0.56 20.92
N TRP A 38 5.41 1.88 21.08
CA TRP A 38 6.30 2.58 22.02
C TRP A 38 5.93 2.30 23.48
N ARG A 39 4.67 1.94 23.78
CA ARG A 39 4.21 1.70 25.16
C ARG A 39 4.79 0.40 25.71
N THR A 40 4.76 -0.64 24.89
CA THR A 40 5.26 -1.98 25.23
C THR A 40 6.69 -2.22 24.75
N ARG A 41 7.23 -1.30 23.94
CA ARG A 41 8.49 -1.44 23.16
C ARG A 41 8.49 -2.67 22.24
N ALA A 42 7.32 -3.26 21.97
CA ALA A 42 7.18 -4.43 21.12
C ALA A 42 7.37 -4.06 19.64
N LYS A 43 7.98 -4.99 18.90
CA LYS A 43 8.13 -4.91 17.45
C LYS A 43 7.46 -6.12 16.83
N ASP A 44 6.24 -5.93 16.35
CA ASP A 44 5.44 -7.02 15.81
C ASP A 44 5.61 -7.12 14.29
N ALA A 45 5.74 -8.34 13.80
CA ALA A 45 5.76 -8.61 12.37
C ALA A 45 4.37 -8.33 11.77
N VAL A 46 4.32 -7.60 10.67
CA VAL A 46 3.07 -7.29 9.96
C VAL A 46 2.85 -8.35 8.87
N PRO A 47 1.69 -9.02 8.81
CA PRO A 47 1.36 -9.97 7.74
C PRO A 47 1.51 -9.34 6.35
N ALA A 48 2.01 -10.10 5.37
CA ALA A 48 2.32 -9.60 4.03
C ALA A 48 1.12 -8.95 3.32
N GLU A 49 -0.08 -9.51 3.50
CA GLU A 49 -1.32 -8.92 3.00
C GLU A 49 -1.59 -7.55 3.61
N THR A 50 -1.45 -7.41 4.94
CA THR A 50 -1.60 -6.13 5.65
C THR A 50 -0.57 -5.10 5.20
N GLN A 51 0.66 -5.54 4.90
CA GLN A 51 1.69 -4.68 4.29
C GLN A 51 1.22 -4.11 2.95
N CYS A 52 0.67 -4.98 2.09
CA CYS A 52 0.17 -4.60 0.77
C CYS A 52 -1.04 -3.67 0.86
N ARG A 53 -2.00 -3.97 1.74
CA ARG A 53 -3.17 -3.09 2.02
C ARG A 53 -2.74 -1.69 2.43
N ARG A 54 -1.82 -1.58 3.40
CA ARG A 54 -1.30 -0.30 3.86
C ARG A 54 -0.68 0.50 2.72
N VAL A 55 0.16 -0.16 1.91
CA VAL A 55 0.83 0.48 0.78
C VAL A 55 -0.19 0.90 -0.29
N ALA A 56 -1.18 0.07 -0.61
CA ALA A 56 -2.22 0.39 -1.58
C ALA A 56 -3.05 1.60 -1.13
N GLU A 57 -3.50 1.62 0.13
CA GLU A 57 -4.28 2.72 0.72
C GLU A 57 -3.53 4.06 0.64
N VAL A 58 -2.26 4.06 1.03
CA VAL A 58 -1.44 5.28 1.02
C VAL A 58 -1.18 5.75 -0.41
N LEU A 59 -0.85 4.84 -1.34
CA LEU A 59 -0.62 5.19 -2.74
C LEU A 59 -1.89 5.72 -3.40
N MET A 60 -3.05 5.12 -3.12
CA MET A 60 -4.35 5.62 -3.60
C MET A 60 -4.61 7.06 -3.13
N GLY A 61 -4.25 7.40 -1.89
CA GLY A 61 -4.34 8.80 -1.45
C GLY A 61 -3.39 9.75 -2.17
N PHE A 62 -2.17 9.32 -2.52
CA PHE A 62 -1.28 10.13 -3.35
C PHE A 62 -1.81 10.30 -4.78
N GLU A 63 -2.42 9.27 -5.36
CA GLU A 63 -3.09 9.36 -6.65
C GLU A 63 -4.29 10.30 -6.59
N ALA A 64 -5.08 10.22 -5.52
CA ALA A 64 -6.18 11.14 -5.23
C ALA A 64 -5.71 12.59 -5.15
N LEU A 65 -4.62 12.85 -4.43
CA LEU A 65 -4.01 14.18 -4.36
C LEU A 65 -3.56 14.69 -5.72
N ARG A 66 -2.96 13.81 -6.53
CA ARG A 66 -2.53 14.15 -7.89
C ARG A 66 -3.72 14.51 -8.78
N ALA A 67 -4.81 13.75 -8.69
CA ALA A 67 -6.05 14.05 -9.41
C ALA A 67 -6.68 15.38 -8.96
N SER A 68 -6.49 15.77 -7.70
CA SER A 68 -6.88 17.09 -7.17
C SER A 68 -5.85 18.21 -7.45
N GLY A 69 -4.86 17.99 -8.34
CA GLY A 69 -3.88 19.00 -8.74
C GLY A 69 -2.60 19.06 -7.89
N TYR A 70 -2.45 18.22 -6.86
CA TYR A 70 -1.24 18.17 -6.04
C TYR A 70 -0.24 17.14 -6.58
N ALA A 71 0.68 17.59 -7.42
CA ALA A 71 1.74 16.76 -7.98
C ALA A 71 2.95 16.61 -7.04
N LEU A 72 2.80 15.87 -5.94
CA LEU A 72 3.92 15.60 -5.02
C LEU A 72 5.00 14.78 -5.73
N GLN A 73 6.24 15.27 -5.69
CA GLN A 73 7.40 14.58 -6.27
C GLN A 73 7.93 13.46 -5.37
N THR A 74 7.71 13.58 -4.06
CA THR A 74 8.21 12.65 -3.06
C THR A 74 7.25 12.54 -1.88
N PRO A 75 7.13 11.37 -1.22
CA PRO A 75 6.22 11.18 -0.08
C PRO A 75 6.53 12.13 1.09
N TRP A 76 7.78 12.56 1.23
CA TRP A 76 8.23 13.48 2.29
C TRP A 76 7.61 14.88 2.20
N ASN A 77 7.14 15.28 1.01
CA ASN A 77 6.51 16.58 0.77
C ASN A 77 5.06 16.64 1.24
N PHE A 78 4.54 15.59 1.86
CA PHE A 78 3.21 15.57 2.45
C PHE A 78 3.10 16.59 3.60
N ARG A 79 2.00 17.35 3.64
CA ARG A 79 1.77 18.49 4.55
C ARG A 79 0.28 18.55 4.93
N SER A 80 -0.06 19.35 5.95
CA SER A 80 -1.44 19.46 6.47
C SER A 80 -2.47 19.84 5.41
N LYS A 81 -2.11 20.69 4.43
CA LYS A 81 -3.02 21.02 3.31
C LYS A 81 -3.42 19.80 2.47
N HIS A 82 -2.49 18.86 2.27
CA HIS A 82 -2.77 17.62 1.53
C HIS A 82 -3.66 16.70 2.37
N LEU A 83 -3.39 16.61 3.68
CA LEU A 83 -4.25 15.88 4.60
C LEU A 83 -5.69 16.43 4.59
N GLN A 84 -5.86 17.74 4.60
CA GLN A 84 -7.20 18.35 4.58
C GLN A 84 -7.99 17.98 3.32
N VAL A 85 -7.33 17.97 2.16
CA VAL A 85 -7.94 17.54 0.89
C VAL A 85 -8.40 16.09 0.96
N LEU A 86 -7.56 15.21 1.53
CA LEU A 86 -7.92 13.81 1.74
C LEU A 86 -9.07 13.64 2.73
N ILE A 87 -9.04 14.34 3.88
CA ILE A 87 -10.12 14.31 4.87
C ILE A 87 -11.43 14.78 4.25
N ASN A 88 -11.43 15.88 3.50
CA ASN A 88 -12.63 16.37 2.81
C ASN A 88 -13.17 15.32 1.84
N ARG A 89 -12.30 14.69 1.04
CA ARG A 89 -12.70 13.61 0.13
C ARG A 89 -13.23 12.37 0.85
N TRP A 90 -12.63 12.00 1.98
CA TRP A 90 -13.10 10.84 2.76
C TRP A 90 -14.41 11.13 3.48
N SER A 91 -14.68 12.40 3.83
CA SER A 91 -15.92 12.81 4.48
C SER A 91 -17.16 12.61 3.61
N THR A 92 -16.99 12.60 2.28
CA THR A 92 -18.06 12.34 1.32
C THR A 92 -18.21 10.84 1.00
N GLN A 93 -17.31 9.99 1.50
CA GLN A 93 -17.37 8.54 1.32
C GLN A 93 -18.16 7.89 2.45
N ARG A 94 -19.01 6.92 2.10
CA ARG A 94 -19.63 6.06 3.11
C ARG A 94 -18.67 4.91 3.43
N LEU A 95 -18.01 5.01 4.58
CA LEU A 95 -17.19 3.94 5.16
C LEU A 95 -17.93 3.33 6.34
N THR A 96 -17.77 2.03 6.54
CA THR A 96 -18.07 1.40 7.83
C THR A 96 -17.08 1.88 8.90
N SER A 97 -17.43 1.73 10.18
CA SER A 97 -16.55 2.08 11.30
C SER A 97 -15.19 1.37 11.20
N ASP A 98 -15.20 0.10 10.78
CA ASP A 98 -14.00 -0.72 10.67
C ASP A 98 -13.09 -0.26 9.52
N GLU A 99 -13.66 0.10 8.37
CA GLU A 99 -12.89 0.62 7.24
C GLU A 99 -12.30 2.00 7.54
N ALA A 100 -13.04 2.85 8.25
CA ALA A 100 -12.54 4.15 8.70
C ALA A 100 -11.37 3.98 9.69
N ALA A 101 -11.48 3.03 10.63
CA ALA A 101 -10.42 2.72 11.59
C ALA A 101 -9.18 2.13 10.90
N GLU A 102 -9.36 1.21 9.96
CA GLU A 102 -8.28 0.61 9.17
C GLU A 102 -7.51 1.68 8.36
N ARG A 103 -8.24 2.55 7.64
CA ARG A 103 -7.64 3.68 6.92
C ARG A 103 -6.85 4.57 7.87
N LEU A 104 -7.45 4.95 9.00
CA LEU A 104 -6.79 5.78 10.00
C LEU A 104 -5.48 5.17 10.47
N GLN A 105 -5.47 3.87 10.76
CA GLN A 105 -4.29 3.13 11.16
C GLN A 105 -3.19 3.19 10.09
N HIS A 106 -3.54 2.92 8.82
CA HIS A 106 -2.58 2.94 7.70
C HIS A 106 -1.96 4.33 7.51
N TRP A 107 -2.75 5.40 7.57
CA TRP A 107 -2.26 6.77 7.44
C TRP A 107 -1.45 7.24 8.64
N CYS A 108 -1.86 6.90 9.87
CA CYS A 108 -1.08 7.20 11.06
C CYS A 108 0.32 6.56 10.98
N GLU A 109 0.39 5.32 10.52
CA GLU A 109 1.66 4.62 10.35
C GLU A 109 2.53 5.27 9.27
N PHE A 110 1.93 5.67 8.14
CA PHE A 110 2.63 6.45 7.13
C PHE A 110 3.18 7.78 7.69
N PHE A 111 2.42 8.50 8.51
CA PHE A 111 2.88 9.75 9.14
C PHE A 111 4.04 9.54 10.11
N ARG A 112 4.11 8.39 10.78
CA ARG A 112 5.29 7.99 11.56
C ARG A 112 6.50 7.77 10.65
N TRP A 113 6.33 7.11 9.51
CA TRP A 113 7.44 6.85 8.57
C TRP A 113 8.09 8.13 8.05
N ILE A 114 7.27 9.15 7.76
CA ILE A 114 7.76 10.47 7.30
C ILE A 114 8.11 11.44 8.43
N ARG A 115 8.04 10.99 9.70
CA ARG A 115 8.34 11.77 10.92
C ARG A 115 7.50 13.06 11.03
N LYS A 116 6.20 12.95 10.80
CA LYS A 116 5.25 14.06 10.93
C LYS A 116 4.12 13.75 11.92
N PRO A 117 4.41 13.60 13.23
CA PRO A 117 3.41 13.25 14.24
C PRO A 117 2.29 14.30 14.39
N GLN A 118 2.53 15.56 14.04
CA GLN A 118 1.51 16.60 14.03
C GLN A 118 0.35 16.28 13.07
N LEU A 119 0.60 15.51 12.00
CA LEU A 119 -0.45 15.08 11.07
C LEU A 119 -1.33 14.00 11.68
N ILE A 120 -0.80 13.19 12.60
CA ILE A 120 -1.55 12.18 13.35
C ILE A 120 -2.56 12.89 14.26
N VAL A 121 -2.13 13.95 14.96
CA VAL A 121 -3.01 14.76 15.82
C VAL A 121 -4.14 15.38 14.99
N LEU A 122 -3.82 15.99 13.85
CA LEU A 122 -4.81 16.58 12.96
C LEU A 122 -5.79 15.56 12.39
N MET A 123 -5.34 14.34 12.06
CA MET A 123 -6.22 13.29 11.56
C MET A 123 -7.17 12.74 12.63
N ASN A 124 -6.74 12.74 13.89
CA ASN A 124 -7.55 12.29 15.03
C ASN A 124 -8.48 13.37 15.61
N ALA A 125 -8.22 14.65 15.35
CA ALA A 125 -9.00 15.77 15.89
C ALA A 125 -10.50 15.75 15.52
N PRO A 126 -10.91 15.41 14.28
CA PRO A 126 -12.32 15.26 13.93
C PRO A 126 -13.03 14.16 14.74
N LEU A 127 -12.33 13.07 15.09
CA LEU A 127 -12.89 11.98 15.90
C LEU A 127 -13.10 12.40 17.36
N THR A 128 -12.24 13.27 17.89
CA THR A 128 -12.38 13.81 19.25
C THR A 128 -13.52 14.82 19.33
N ALA A 129 -13.68 15.68 18.31
CA ALA A 129 -14.81 16.62 18.23
C ALA A 129 -16.16 15.92 18.01
N ALA A 130 -16.20 14.80 17.28
CA ALA A 130 -17.40 13.97 17.12
C ALA A 130 -17.75 13.21 18.40
N ALA A 131 -16.77 12.68 19.14
CA ALA A 131 -16.99 12.04 20.44
C ALA A 131 -17.52 13.02 21.51
N SER A 132 -17.22 14.32 21.39
CA SER A 132 -17.80 15.37 22.25
C SER A 132 -19.15 15.92 21.79
N ARG A 133 -19.64 15.57 20.59
CA ARG A 133 -20.93 16.06 20.06
C ARG A 133 -21.97 14.93 20.01
N VAL A 134 -22.42 14.51 21.18
CA VAL A 134 -23.75 13.90 21.33
C VAL A 134 -24.76 15.02 21.09
N GLY A 135 -25.27 15.18 19.86
CA GLY A 135 -26.40 16.08 19.58
C GLY A 135 -26.37 16.96 18.32
N GLY A 136 -25.72 16.56 17.23
CA GLY A 136 -25.77 17.31 15.96
C GLY A 136 -26.36 16.49 14.81
N LYS A 137 -27.42 17.00 14.17
CA LYS A 137 -28.13 16.36 13.04
C LYS A 137 -27.16 15.89 11.93
N PRO A 138 -27.42 14.74 11.28
CA PRO A 138 -26.58 14.26 10.19
C PRO A 138 -26.75 15.19 8.99
N VAL A 139 -25.66 15.82 8.58
CA VAL A 139 -25.60 16.59 7.32
C VAL A 139 -25.68 15.59 6.18
N GLN A 140 -26.82 15.56 5.48
CA GLN A 140 -27.00 14.78 4.26
C GLN A 140 -26.24 15.47 3.13
N TYR A 141 -25.11 14.90 2.72
CA TYR A 141 -24.47 15.22 1.45
C TYR A 141 -24.99 14.24 0.40
N SER A 142 -25.67 14.78 -0.62
CA SER A 142 -26.17 14.07 -1.80
C SER A 142 -24.99 13.77 -2.74
N ASP A 143 -24.98 12.55 -3.30
CA ASP A 143 -23.89 11.89 -4.03
C ASP A 143 -22.76 11.29 -3.19
N ALA A 144 -23.12 10.28 -2.39
CA ALA A 144 -22.18 9.42 -1.68
C ALA A 144 -21.49 8.43 -2.65
N SER A 145 -20.21 8.64 -2.96
CA SER A 145 -19.39 7.59 -3.56
C SER A 145 -19.18 6.47 -2.54
N VAL A 146 -19.56 5.23 -2.87
CA VAL A 146 -19.22 4.05 -2.08
C VAL A 146 -17.70 3.94 -2.00
N TYR A 147 -17.15 3.79 -0.80
CA TYR A 147 -15.75 3.49 -0.66
C TYR A 147 -15.50 2.05 -1.10
N SER A 148 -14.64 1.87 -2.10
CA SER A 148 -14.11 0.55 -2.45
C SER A 148 -12.73 0.41 -1.83
N ARG A 149 -12.51 -0.66 -1.06
CA ARG A 149 -11.17 -1.03 -0.59
C ARG A 149 -10.21 -1.10 -1.78
N PRO A 150 -8.96 -0.63 -1.63
CA PRO A 150 -7.97 -0.75 -2.68
C PRO A 150 -7.79 -2.20 -3.11
N ASP A 151 -7.96 -2.47 -4.40
CA ASP A 151 -7.54 -3.75 -4.98
C ASP A 151 -6.04 -3.92 -4.75
N ILE A 152 -5.64 -5.08 -4.24
CA ILE A 152 -4.25 -5.39 -3.97
C ILE A 152 -3.70 -6.15 -5.17
N PRO A 153 -2.72 -5.59 -5.92
CA PRO A 153 -2.00 -6.35 -6.91
C PRO A 153 -1.28 -7.52 -6.26
N VAL A 154 -1.71 -8.74 -6.58
CA VAL A 154 -1.10 -9.98 -6.12
C VAL A 154 -0.24 -10.61 -7.20
N LEU A 155 0.85 -11.26 -6.78
CA LEU A 155 1.72 -12.04 -7.65
C LEU A 155 1.25 -13.50 -7.67
N THR A 156 0.98 -14.01 -8.86
CA THR A 156 0.50 -15.38 -9.11
C THR A 156 1.52 -16.11 -9.98
N SER A 157 1.47 -17.45 -9.99
CA SER A 157 2.35 -18.25 -10.84
C SER A 157 2.21 -17.86 -12.33
N GLU A 158 0.98 -17.65 -12.79
CA GLU A 158 0.66 -17.18 -14.14
C GLU A 158 1.36 -15.85 -14.47
N LYS A 159 1.19 -14.81 -13.64
CA LYS A 159 1.85 -13.51 -13.85
C LYS A 159 3.38 -13.62 -13.83
N ALA A 160 3.92 -14.50 -12.99
CA ALA A 160 5.36 -14.75 -12.94
C ALA A 160 5.85 -15.44 -14.23
N MET A 161 5.08 -16.39 -14.75
CA MET A 161 5.38 -17.11 -15.99
C MET A 161 5.27 -16.21 -17.23
N ASP A 162 4.24 -15.36 -17.30
CA ASP A 162 4.05 -14.40 -18.39
C ASP A 162 5.25 -13.45 -18.49
N ALA A 163 5.65 -12.87 -17.36
CA ALA A 163 6.80 -11.96 -17.30
C ALA A 163 8.12 -12.64 -17.67
N LEU A 164 8.28 -13.93 -17.32
CA LEU A 164 9.45 -14.71 -17.73
C LEU A 164 9.46 -15.00 -19.22
N THR A 165 8.30 -15.36 -19.78
CA THR A 165 8.14 -15.65 -21.21
C THR A 165 8.44 -14.39 -22.03
N GLU A 166 7.86 -13.25 -21.65
CA GLU A 166 8.10 -11.95 -22.28
C GLU A 166 9.60 -11.58 -22.30
N HIS A 167 10.32 -11.93 -21.22
CA HIS A 167 11.74 -11.66 -21.08
C HIS A 167 12.66 -12.85 -21.38
N ARG A 168 12.17 -13.84 -22.14
CA ARG A 168 12.95 -14.99 -22.64
C ARG A 168 13.69 -15.76 -21.53
N GLY A 169 13.00 -16.01 -20.41
CA GLY A 169 13.54 -16.72 -19.25
C GLY A 169 14.49 -15.89 -18.36
N ASN A 170 14.68 -14.60 -18.64
CA ASN A 170 15.56 -13.76 -17.82
C ASN A 170 14.85 -13.31 -16.53
N LEU A 171 15.16 -14.00 -15.43
CA LEU A 171 14.56 -13.79 -14.11
C LEU A 171 14.74 -12.36 -13.58
N ARG A 172 15.91 -11.74 -13.80
CA ARG A 172 16.16 -10.37 -13.33
C ARG A 172 15.31 -9.35 -14.09
N LYS A 173 15.14 -9.53 -15.40
CA LYS A 173 14.27 -8.68 -16.22
C LYS A 173 12.81 -8.87 -15.84
N ALA A 174 12.34 -10.10 -15.65
CA ALA A 174 10.99 -10.41 -15.18
C ALA A 174 10.69 -9.79 -13.81
N ALA A 175 11.57 -9.98 -12.82
CA ALA A 175 11.42 -9.36 -11.51
C ALA A 175 11.39 -7.82 -11.59
N ARG A 176 12.22 -7.23 -12.46
CA ARG A 176 12.25 -5.78 -12.67
C ARG A 176 10.95 -5.27 -13.31
N ALA A 177 10.38 -5.99 -14.28
CA ALA A 177 9.14 -5.63 -14.95
C ALA A 177 7.94 -5.69 -13.98
N LEU A 178 7.86 -6.75 -13.19
CA LEU A 178 6.88 -6.90 -12.11
C LEU A 178 7.15 -5.96 -10.92
N GLY A 179 8.32 -5.33 -10.89
CA GLY A 179 8.75 -4.42 -9.84
C GLY A 179 9.00 -5.10 -8.49
N THR A 180 9.27 -6.40 -8.48
CA THR A 180 9.54 -7.23 -7.30
C THR A 180 11.00 -7.73 -7.29
N THR A 181 11.29 -8.73 -6.47
CA THR A 181 12.57 -9.44 -6.36
C THR A 181 12.53 -10.77 -7.10
N THR A 182 13.69 -11.24 -7.55
CA THR A 182 13.83 -12.57 -8.16
C THR A 182 13.32 -13.69 -7.24
N HIS A 183 13.56 -13.58 -5.92
CA HIS A 183 13.04 -14.52 -4.93
C HIS A 183 11.51 -14.63 -4.99
N ALA A 184 10.80 -13.51 -4.96
CA ALA A 184 9.34 -13.50 -5.01
C ALA A 184 8.79 -14.07 -6.33
N VAL A 185 9.49 -13.86 -7.45
CA VAL A 185 9.13 -14.50 -8.72
C VAL A 185 9.26 -16.02 -8.62
N CYS A 186 10.38 -16.53 -8.10
CA CYS A 186 10.57 -17.96 -7.89
C CYS A 186 9.53 -18.54 -6.91
N GLU A 187 9.26 -17.85 -5.81
CA GLU A 187 8.28 -18.27 -4.81
C GLU A 187 6.86 -18.36 -5.39
N ALA A 188 6.48 -17.38 -6.22
CA ALA A 188 5.20 -17.41 -6.94
C ALA A 188 5.11 -18.56 -7.94
N LEU A 189 6.20 -18.85 -8.67
CA LEU A 189 6.27 -19.99 -9.60
C LEU A 189 6.18 -21.34 -8.89
N ASN A 190 6.85 -21.47 -7.75
CA ASN A 190 6.87 -22.69 -6.96
C ASN A 190 5.59 -22.89 -6.14
N GLU A 191 4.64 -21.95 -6.21
CA GLU A 191 3.40 -21.97 -5.41
C GLU A 191 3.66 -22.11 -3.91
N GLY A 192 4.77 -21.56 -3.41
CA GLY A 192 5.20 -21.70 -2.02
C GLY A 192 5.78 -23.07 -1.64
N ARG A 193 6.00 -23.98 -2.60
CA ARG A 193 6.71 -25.25 -2.37
C ARG A 193 8.21 -25.01 -2.22
N PRO A 194 8.90 -25.75 -1.33
CA PRO A 194 10.34 -25.63 -1.15
C PRO A 194 11.08 -26.04 -2.43
N THR A 195 12.13 -25.29 -2.79
CA THR A 195 12.95 -25.44 -4.02
C THR A 195 13.53 -26.85 -4.25
N ALA A 196 13.50 -27.72 -3.24
CA ALA A 196 13.86 -29.14 -3.37
C ALA A 196 12.87 -29.92 -4.27
N GLU A 197 11.66 -29.41 -4.47
CA GLU A 197 10.64 -30.00 -5.32
C GLU A 197 10.33 -29.06 -6.52
N GLN A 198 11.06 -29.30 -7.61
CA GLN A 198 10.66 -29.06 -9.00
C GLN A 198 10.67 -27.63 -9.53
N PHE A 199 11.64 -27.35 -10.40
CA PHE A 199 11.39 -26.61 -11.63
C PHE A 199 10.75 -27.58 -12.65
N PRO A 200 9.75 -27.16 -13.45
CA PRO A 200 9.21 -28.00 -14.52
C PRO A 200 10.33 -28.35 -15.52
N PRO A 201 10.34 -29.59 -16.07
CA PRO A 201 11.36 -30.01 -17.02
C PRO A 201 11.25 -29.13 -18.28
N GLY A 202 12.28 -28.30 -18.54
CA GLY A 202 12.40 -27.51 -19.78
C GLY A 202 12.74 -26.02 -19.60
N LEU A 203 12.68 -25.45 -18.40
CA LEU A 203 13.03 -24.04 -18.17
C LEU A 203 14.51 -23.89 -17.79
N THR A 204 15.35 -23.51 -18.76
CA THR A 204 16.73 -23.09 -18.50
C THR A 204 16.72 -21.67 -17.94
N ILE A 205 16.86 -21.51 -16.62
CA ILE A 205 17.05 -20.20 -15.98
C ILE A 205 18.47 -19.72 -16.28
N LEU A 206 18.59 -18.70 -17.11
CA LEU A 206 19.87 -18.00 -17.31
C LEU A 206 20.10 -17.04 -16.13
N THR A 207 21.12 -17.30 -15.33
CA THR A 207 21.46 -16.57 -14.08
C THR A 207 22.11 -15.20 -14.29
#